data_AF-A0A523JXH9-F1
#
_entry.id   AF-A0A523JXH9-F1
#
_cell.length_a   1.000
_cell.length_b   1.000
_cell.length_c   1.000
_cell.angle_alpha   90.00
_cell.angle_beta   90.00
_cell.angle_gamma   90.00
#
_symmetry.space_group_name_H-M   'P 1'
#
loop_
_entity.id
_entity.type
_entity.pdbx_description
1 polymer ?
#
loop_
_entity_poly.entity_id
_entity_poly.type
_entity_poly.pdbx_seq_one_letter_code
_entity_poly.pdbx_strand_id
1 'polypeptide(L)'
;MCELFAISSRLPATVSLSLKTLAEHGGGSAPHADGWGIAYYREADARLIKDTSAAHESDWVRFVQSRGLSSTTIISHIRRATRGGVRL
;
A
#
# COMPACT_ATOMS: atom_id res chain seq x y z
N MET A 1 9.23 10.36 8.58
CA MET A 1 9.07 10.45 7.12
C MET A 1 8.29 9.22 6.66
N CYS A 2 7.44 9.34 5.64
CA CYS A 2 6.72 8.19 5.07
C CYS A 2 7.62 7.43 4.08
N GLU A 3 7.24 6.20 3.74
CA GLU A 3 7.86 5.46 2.63
C GLU A 3 6.88 5.30 1.47
N LEU A 4 7.44 5.18 0.27
CA LEU A 4 6.70 5.11 -0.99
C LEU A 4 7.19 3.95 -1.83
N PHE A 5 6.27 3.38 -2.59
CA PHE A 5 6.53 2.34 -3.57
C PHE A 5 5.69 2.62 -4.83
N ALA A 6 6.27 2.45 -6.00
CA ALA A 6 5.55 2.61 -7.26
C ALA A 6 6.05 1.64 -8.33
N ILE A 7 5.12 1.23 -9.20
CA ILE A 7 5.42 0.51 -10.45
C ILE A 7 4.90 1.33 -11.61
N SER A 8 5.72 1.47 -12.65
CA SER A 8 5.32 1.93 -13.97
C SER A 8 5.91 0.98 -15.01
N SER A 9 5.07 0.23 -15.71
CA SER A 9 5.51 -0.84 -16.61
C SER A 9 4.70 -0.89 -17.89
N ARG A 10 5.30 -1.42 -18.96
CA ARG A 10 4.63 -1.61 -20.26
C ARG A 10 3.53 -2.68 -20.20
N LEU A 11 3.73 -3.71 -19.38
CA LEU A 11 2.80 -4.82 -19.18
C LEU A 11 2.34 -4.88 -17.73
N PRO A 12 1.13 -5.38 -17.42
CA PRO A 12 0.65 -5.48 -16.04
C PRO A 12 1.61 -6.27 -15.15
N ALA A 13 1.97 -5.68 -14.01
CA ALA A 13 2.84 -6.31 -13.01
C ALA A 13 2.06 -6.57 -11.72
N THR A 14 2.28 -7.74 -11.13
CA THR A 14 1.63 -8.15 -9.88
C THR A 14 2.34 -7.54 -8.68
N VAL A 15 1.58 -6.96 -7.74
CA VAL A 15 2.13 -6.21 -6.61
C VAL A 15 2.46 -7.06 -5.37
N SER A 16 2.09 -8.34 -5.37
CA SER A 16 2.02 -9.16 -4.14
C SER A 16 3.32 -9.19 -3.33
N LEU A 17 4.47 -9.44 -3.98
CA LEU A 17 5.76 -9.51 -3.29
C LEU A 17 6.20 -8.14 -2.76
N SER A 18 6.16 -7.10 -3.59
CA SER A 18 6.62 -5.76 -3.21
C SER A 18 5.72 -5.09 -2.16
N LEU A 19 4.40 -5.32 -2.21
CA LEU A 19 3.48 -4.79 -1.21
C LEU A 19 3.69 -5.45 0.15
N LYS A 20 4.04 -6.74 0.20
CA LYS A 20 4.35 -7.43 1.46
C LYS A 20 5.55 -6.80 2.16
N THR A 21 6.66 -6.60 1.44
CA THR A 21 7.85 -5.97 2.00
C THR A 21 7.57 -4.55 2.50
N LEU A 22 6.82 -3.75 1.73
CA LEU A 22 6.39 -2.42 2.17
C LEU A 22 5.49 -2.49 3.43
N ALA A 23 4.58 -3.46 3.49
CA ALA A 23 3.69 -3.64 4.63
C ALA A 23 4.44 -4.10 5.90
N GLU A 24 5.54 -4.85 5.77
CA GLU A 24 6.42 -5.19 6.91
C GLU A 24 7.01 -3.93 7.55
N HIS A 25 7.45 -2.95 6.74
CA HIS A 25 7.89 -1.64 7.26
C HIS A 25 6.72 -0.82 7.85
N GLY A 26 5.49 -1.11 7.42
CA GLY A 26 4.27 -0.45 7.84
C GLY A 26 3.76 -0.89 9.23
N GLY A 27 4.63 -0.90 10.24
CA GLY A 27 4.29 -1.23 11.63
C GLY A 27 4.80 -2.59 12.15
N GLY A 28 5.51 -3.37 11.33
CA GLY A 28 6.17 -4.61 11.77
C GLY A 28 7.65 -4.39 12.11
N SER A 29 8.46 -4.04 11.12
CA SER A 29 9.93 -3.85 11.24
C SER A 29 10.37 -2.38 11.25
N ALA A 30 9.47 -1.45 10.92
CA ALA A 30 9.75 -0.02 10.87
C ALA A 30 8.59 0.81 11.46
N PRO A 31 8.79 2.11 11.74
CA PRO A 31 7.87 2.88 12.57
C PRO A 31 6.59 3.36 11.84
N HIS A 32 6.35 2.93 10.60
CA HIS A 32 5.29 3.49 9.73
C HIS A 32 3.91 2.89 9.98
N ALA A 33 3.39 3.07 11.20
CA ALA A 33 2.14 2.46 11.67
C ALA A 33 0.91 3.41 11.61
N ASP A 34 1.04 4.59 10.99
CA ASP A 34 0.01 5.65 11.07
C ASP A 34 -0.97 5.65 9.89
N GLY A 35 -1.18 4.47 9.29
CA GLY A 35 -2.00 4.25 8.10
C GLY A 35 -1.19 3.93 6.84
N TRP A 36 -1.90 3.57 5.79
CA TRP A 36 -1.32 3.25 4.48
C TRP A 36 -2.36 3.40 3.38
N GLY A 37 -1.91 3.29 2.13
CA GLY A 37 -2.83 3.16 1.01
C GLY A 37 -2.14 2.84 -0.30
N ILE A 38 -2.89 2.20 -1.19
CA ILE A 38 -2.49 1.81 -2.54
C ILE A 38 -3.51 2.32 -3.56
N ALA A 39 -3.00 2.90 -4.64
CA ALA A 39 -3.78 3.25 -5.82
C ALA A 39 -3.23 2.55 -7.06
N TYR A 40 -4.11 2.12 -7.94
CA TYR A 40 -3.76 1.37 -9.14
C TYR A 40 -4.85 1.52 -10.20
N TYR A 41 -4.46 1.37 -11.46
CA TYR A 41 -5.45 1.33 -12.55
C TYR A 41 -6.01 -0.07 -12.74
N ARG A 42 -7.30 -0.16 -12.97
CA ARG A 42 -7.96 -1.34 -13.52
C ARG A 42 -8.84 -0.87 -14.67
N GLU A 43 -8.48 -1.32 -15.88
CA GLU A 43 -9.08 -0.81 -17.12
C GLU A 43 -8.90 0.71 -17.21
N ALA A 44 -9.99 1.47 -17.33
CA ALA A 44 -9.95 2.93 -17.38
C ALA A 44 -10.06 3.61 -16.00
N ASP A 45 -10.26 2.83 -14.92
CA ASP A 45 -10.56 3.37 -13.59
C ASP A 45 -9.35 3.34 -12.67
N ALA A 46 -9.19 4.42 -11.89
CA ALA A 46 -8.30 4.44 -10.74
C ALA A 46 -9.01 3.89 -9.50
N ARG A 47 -8.47 2.82 -8.92
CA ARG A 47 -8.95 2.25 -7.66
C ARG A 47 -8.02 2.67 -6.53
N LEU A 48 -8.61 2.95 -5.37
CA LEU A 48 -7.91 3.38 -4.17
C LEU A 48 -8.37 2.54 -2.98
N ILE A 49 -7.41 1.98 -2.25
CA ILE A 49 -7.64 1.32 -0.96
C ILE A 49 -6.77 2.06 0.06
N LYS A 50 -7.36 2.45 1.18
CA LYS A 50 -6.68 3.12 2.29
C LYS A 50 -7.18 2.56 3.61
N ASP A 51 -6.30 2.59 4.60
CA ASP A 51 -6.61 2.21 5.97
C ASP A 51 -5.80 3.09 6.92
N THR A 52 -6.38 3.39 8.09
CA THR A 52 -5.69 4.07 9.18
C THR A 52 -4.90 3.12 10.08
N SER A 53 -5.20 1.82 10.04
CA SER A 53 -4.41 0.80 10.75
C SER A 53 -3.01 0.64 10.16
N ALA A 54 -2.11 0.04 10.92
CA ALA A 54 -0.78 -0.33 10.45
C ALA A 54 -0.90 -1.30 9.26
N ALA A 55 -0.11 -1.08 8.20
CA ALA A 55 -0.14 -1.94 7.01
C ALA A 55 0.18 -3.41 7.34
N HIS A 56 1.06 -3.65 8.32
CA HIS A 56 1.43 -4.98 8.78
C HIS A 56 0.23 -5.80 9.29
N GLU A 57 -0.74 -5.14 9.91
CA GLU A 57 -1.89 -5.79 10.58
C GLU A 57 -3.17 -5.73 9.74
N SER A 58 -3.19 -4.95 8.66
CA SER A 58 -4.38 -4.63 7.88
C SER A 58 -4.89 -5.81 7.04
N ASP A 59 -6.16 -6.18 7.23
CA ASP A 59 -6.84 -7.19 6.41
C ASP A 59 -6.92 -6.79 4.92
N TRP A 60 -6.93 -5.49 4.64
CA TRP A 60 -6.90 -4.98 3.27
C TRP A 60 -5.59 -5.30 2.55
N VAL A 61 -4.45 -5.29 3.25
CA VAL A 61 -3.16 -5.73 2.67
C VAL A 61 -3.23 -7.21 2.32
N ARG A 62 -3.73 -8.05 3.24
CA ARG A 62 -3.89 -9.50 3.02
C ARG A 62 -4.84 -9.78 1.83
N PHE A 63 -5.92 -9.01 1.74
CA PHE A 63 -6.87 -9.09 0.62
C PHE A 63 -6.18 -8.75 -0.71
N VAL A 64 -5.46 -7.63 -0.80
CA VAL A 64 -4.75 -7.24 -2.03
C VAL A 64 -3.72 -8.28 -2.45
N GLN A 65 -2.97 -8.83 -1.50
CA GLN A 65 -1.98 -9.88 -1.76
C GLN A 65 -2.63 -11.16 -2.28
N SER A 66 -3.70 -11.65 -1.64
CA SER A 66 -4.38 -12.89 -2.02
C SER A 66 -5.09 -12.81 -3.38
N ARG A 67 -5.50 -11.61 -3.80
CA ARG A 67 -6.17 -11.39 -5.10
C ARG A 67 -5.22 -11.22 -6.28
N GLY A 68 -3.90 -11.14 -6.05
CA GLY A 68 -2.92 -11.00 -7.12
C GLY A 68 -3.15 -9.74 -7.96
N LEU A 69 -3.36 -8.59 -7.31
CA LEU A 69 -3.57 -7.31 -8.00
C LEU A 69 -2.44 -7.03 -9.00
N SER A 70 -2.82 -6.83 -10.27
CA SER A 70 -1.92 -6.45 -11.34
C SER A 70 -2.37 -5.17 -12.04
N SER A 71 -1.41 -4.31 -12.40
CA SER A 71 -1.64 -3.08 -13.15
C SER A 71 -0.34 -2.62 -13.81
N THR A 72 -0.43 -1.77 -14.83
CA THR A 72 0.72 -1.10 -15.44
C THR A 72 1.19 0.11 -14.62
N THR A 73 0.35 0.62 -13.72
CA THR A 73 0.69 1.75 -12.86
C THR A 73 0.09 1.57 -11.48
N ILE A 74 0.98 1.56 -10.49
CA ILE A 74 0.65 1.35 -9.07
C ILE A 74 1.45 2.36 -8.26
N ILE A 75 0.81 2.97 -7.26
CA ILE A 75 1.47 3.77 -6.24
C ILE A 75 0.96 3.34 -4.86
N SER A 76 1.86 3.19 -3.90
CA SER A 76 1.56 2.83 -2.53
C SER A 76 2.39 3.65 -1.56
N HIS A 77 1.87 3.83 -0.35
CA HIS A 77 2.57 4.51 0.72
C HIS A 77 2.24 3.89 2.07
N ILE A 78 3.19 3.96 3.00
CA ILE A 78 2.99 3.72 4.43
C ILE A 78 3.28 5.01 5.19
N ARG A 79 2.39 5.36 6.10
CA ARG A 79 2.35 6.68 6.73
C ARG A 79 3.09 6.68 8.06
N ARG A 80 3.84 7.76 8.29
CA ARG A 80 4.32 8.17 9.62
C ARG A 80 3.81 9.58 9.91
N ALA A 81 2.87 9.70 10.81
CA ALA A 81 2.39 10.98 11.31
C ALA A 81 3.45 11.58 12.25
N THR A 82 3.80 12.84 12.01
CA THR A 82 4.74 13.57 12.89
C THR A 82 4.02 14.38 13.96
N ARG A 83 2.79 14.84 13.68
CA ARG A 83 1.92 15.60 14.60
C ARG A 83 0.45 15.31 14.28
N GLY A 84 -0.42 15.44 15.29
CA GLY A 84 -1.86 15.22 15.16
C GLY A 84 -2.26 13.73 15.22
N GLY A 85 -3.57 13.48 15.31
CA GLY A 85 -4.12 12.11 15.34
C GLY A 85 -4.22 11.48 13.95
N VAL A 86 -4.38 10.16 13.92
CA VAL A 86 -4.62 9.38 12.70
C VAL A 86 -6.13 9.37 12.39
N ARG A 87 -6.53 9.84 11.19
CA ARG A 87 -7.92 9.91 10.71
C ARG A 87 -7.96 9.64 9.18
N LEU A 88 -9.07 9.07 8.68
CA LEU A 88 -9.30 8.76 7.25
C LEU A 88 -9.74 9.97 6.43
#